data_AF-A0A2G9SK64-F1
#
_entry.id   AF-A0A2G9SK64-F1
#
_cell.length_a   1.000
_cell.length_b   1.000
_cell.length_c   1.000
_cell.angle_alpha   90.00
_cell.angle_beta   90.00
_cell.angle_gamma   90.00
#
_symmetry.space_group_name_H-M   'P 1'
#
loop_
_entity.id
_entity.type
_entity.pdbx_description
1 polymer ?
#
loop_
_entity_poly.entity_id
_entity_poly.type
_entity_poly.pdbx_seq_one_letter_code
_entity_poly.pdbx_strand_id
1 'polypeptide(L)'
;MLMSIDRRKKMLKELRLTRYDTFEHVCKQLNIEYTFPPEYYRRATKRWQAKKALCLKVYAEVKKQKAEGLIKEKKPRQSRARPIPVEA
;
A
#
# COMPACT_ATOMS: atom_id res chain seq x y z
N MET A 1 -2.46 31.22 9.51
CA MET A 1 -1.41 30.34 8.94
C MET A 1 -1.89 28.92 8.58
N LEU A 2 -2.77 28.24 9.34
CA LEU A 2 -3.33 26.94 8.89
C LEU A 2 -4.45 27.09 7.85
N MET A 3 -5.37 28.03 8.06
CA MET A 3 -6.50 28.26 7.15
C MET A 3 -6.07 28.65 5.72
N SER A 4 -4.92 29.30 5.55
CA SER A 4 -4.34 29.58 4.22
C SER A 4 -3.87 28.30 3.52
N ILE A 5 -3.33 27.34 4.28
CA ILE A 5 -2.89 26.04 3.76
C ILE A 5 -4.09 25.22 3.30
N ASP A 6 -5.16 25.17 4.10
CA ASP A 6 -6.37 24.43 3.76
C ASP A 6 -7.09 25.05 2.55
N ARG A 7 -7.15 26.38 2.48
CA ARG A 7 -7.63 27.10 1.29
C ARG A 7 -6.81 26.76 0.04
N ARG A 8 -5.47 26.74 0.16
CA ARG A 8 -4.58 26.32 -0.93
C ARG A 8 -4.85 24.88 -1.37
N LYS A 9 -5.00 23.94 -0.43
CA LYS A 9 -5.33 22.53 -0.72
C LYS A 9 -6.67 22.39 -1.43
N LYS A 10 -7.67 23.21 -1.06
CA LYS A 10 -8.97 23.26 -1.73
C LYS A 10 -8.83 23.72 -3.19
N MET A 11 -8.09 24.80 -3.44
CA MET A 11 -7.84 25.28 -4.81
C MET A 11 -7.09 24.25 -5.66
N LEU A 12 -6.07 23.57 -5.09
CA LEU A 12 -5.35 22.50 -5.79
C LEU A 12 -6.26 21.30 -6.13
N LYS A 13 -7.23 20.98 -5.25
CA LYS A 13 -8.24 19.95 -5.54
C LYS A 13 -9.11 20.35 -6.73
N GLU A 14 -9.57 21.60 -6.78
CA GLU A 14 -10.40 22.13 -7.88
C GLU A 14 -9.62 22.18 -9.20
N LEU A 15 -8.38 22.65 -9.18
CA LEU A 15 -7.47 22.64 -10.33
C LEU A 15 -7.25 21.23 -10.88
N ARG A 16 -7.02 20.24 -10.00
CA ARG A 16 -6.84 18.85 -10.41
C ARG A 16 -8.08 18.26 -11.12
N LEU A 17 -9.28 18.68 -10.73
CA LEU A 17 -10.53 18.20 -11.33
C LEU A 17 -10.88 18.89 -12.65
N THR A 18 -10.42 20.13 -12.85
CA THR A 18 -10.79 20.95 -14.01
C THR A 18 -9.71 20.98 -15.08
N ARG A 19 -8.44 21.18 -14.71
CA ARG A 19 -7.32 21.39 -15.64
C ARG A 19 -6.03 20.77 -15.11
N TYR A 20 -5.84 19.49 -15.42
CA TYR A 20 -4.72 18.70 -14.89
C TYR A 20 -3.35 19.21 -15.32
N ASP A 21 -3.19 19.67 -16.57
CA ASP A 21 -1.90 20.18 -17.08
C ASP A 21 -1.40 21.39 -16.28
N THR A 22 -2.30 22.32 -15.98
CA THR A 22 -1.99 23.50 -15.15
C THR A 22 -1.68 23.11 -13.72
N PHE A 23 -2.36 22.08 -13.18
CA PHE A 23 -2.10 21.57 -11.84
C PHE A 23 -0.68 20.98 -11.74
N GLU A 24 -0.25 20.16 -12.70
CA GLU A 24 1.12 19.62 -12.71
C GLU A 24 2.17 20.73 -12.79
N HIS A 25 1.96 21.72 -13.67
CA HIS A 25 2.89 22.81 -13.86
C HIS A 25 3.04 23.64 -12.57
N VAL A 26 1.93 23.97 -11.92
CA VAL A 26 1.92 24.72 -10.65
C VAL A 26 2.58 23.92 -9.53
N CYS A 27 2.30 22.61 -9.42
CA CYS A 27 2.94 21.73 -8.44
C CYS A 27 4.47 21.67 -8.63
N LYS A 28 4.94 21.61 -9.88
CA LYS A 28 6.37 21.64 -10.22
C LYS A 28 7.01 23.00 -9.94
N GLN A 29 6.39 24.10 -10.35
CA GLN A 29 6.92 25.45 -10.16
C GLN A 29 7.02 25.85 -8.69
N LEU A 30 5.99 25.53 -7.90
CA LEU A 30 5.95 25.87 -6.48
C LEU A 30 6.62 24.80 -5.59
N ASN A 31 7.13 23.71 -6.18
CA ASN A 31 7.67 22.54 -5.49
C ASN A 31 6.72 22.03 -4.38
N ILE A 32 5.42 21.91 -4.71
CA ILE A 32 4.39 21.43 -3.78
C ILE A 32 3.97 20.02 -4.17
N GLU A 33 4.13 19.07 -3.25
CA GLU A 33 3.55 17.74 -3.38
C GLU A 33 2.08 17.75 -2.92
N TYR A 34 1.18 17.33 -3.81
CA TYR A 34 -0.24 17.19 -3.50
C TYR A 34 -0.51 15.80 -2.90
N THR A 35 -0.78 15.76 -1.59
CA THR A 35 -1.17 14.53 -0.89
C THR A 35 -2.69 14.43 -0.77
N PHE A 36 -3.22 13.23 -1.01
CA PHE A 36 -4.65 12.98 -0.81
C PHE A 36 -5.00 13.07 0.69
N PRO A 37 -6.14 13.68 1.03
CA PRO A 37 -6.62 13.65 2.40
C PRO A 37 -6.92 12.20 2.80
N PRO A 38 -6.63 11.79 4.04
CA PRO A 38 -7.04 10.48 4.54
C PRO A 38 -8.56 10.38 4.58
N GLU A 39 -9.09 9.18 4.35
CA GLU A 39 -10.53 8.93 4.41
C GLU A 39 -11.12 9.19 5.81
N TYR A 40 -10.37 8.86 6.86
CA TYR A 40 -10.79 9.03 8.24
C TYR A 40 -9.74 9.74 9.09
N TYR A 41 -10.11 10.87 9.68
CA TYR A 41 -9.31 11.60 10.67
C TYR A 41 -9.49 11.00 12.07
N ARG A 42 -8.99 9.78 12.28
CA ARG A 42 -9.02 9.13 13.60
C ARG A 42 -7.76 9.46 14.38
N ARG A 43 -7.92 9.72 15.68
CA ARG A 43 -6.78 9.89 16.57
C ARG A 43 -6.10 8.53 16.82
N ALA A 44 -4.83 8.41 16.46
CA ALA A 44 -4.01 7.25 16.77
C ALA A 44 -3.63 7.24 18.26
N THR A 45 -4.46 6.62 19.10
CA THR A 45 -4.19 6.46 20.54
C THR A 45 -3.08 5.42 20.78
N LYS A 46 -2.34 5.55 21.89
CA LYS A 46 -1.26 4.61 22.26
C LYS A 46 -1.72 3.15 22.25
N ARG A 47 -2.90 2.87 22.84
CA ARG A 47 -3.51 1.53 22.84
C ARG A 47 -3.77 1.00 21.43
N TRP A 48 -4.30 1.85 20.56
CA TRP A 48 -4.56 1.46 19.16
C TRP A 48 -3.27 1.21 18.40
N GLN A 49 -2.25 2.04 18.58
CA GLN A 49 -0.94 1.86 17.95
C GLN A 49 -0.28 0.55 18.38
N ALA A 50 -0.25 0.25 19.68
CA ALA A 50 0.29 -1.00 20.20
C ALA A 50 -0.45 -2.23 19.64
N LYS A 51 -1.80 -2.19 19.65
CA LYS A 51 -2.64 -3.24 19.06
C LYS A 51 -2.35 -3.41 17.57
N LYS A 52 -2.30 -2.32 16.80
CA LYS A 52 -2.09 -2.37 15.36
C LYS A 52 -0.70 -2.92 15.02
N ALA A 53 0.34 -2.51 15.74
CA ALA A 53 1.70 -3.02 15.57
C ALA A 53 1.79 -4.52 15.87
N LEU A 54 1.13 -4.98 16.94
CA LEU A 54 1.04 -6.41 17.25
C LEU A 54 0.34 -7.19 16.13
N CYS A 55 -0.82 -6.70 15.66
CA CYS A 55 -1.56 -7.35 14.58
C CYS A 55 -0.74 -7.47 13.29
N LEU A 56 0.07 -6.46 12.95
CA LEU A 56 0.94 -6.52 11.78
C LEU A 56 2.03 -7.58 11.93
N LYS A 57 2.65 -7.70 13.11
CA LYS A 57 3.64 -8.76 13.40
C LYS A 57 3.02 -10.15 13.28
N VAL A 58 1.88 -10.37 13.92
CA VAL A 58 1.15 -11.65 13.86
C VAL A 58 0.77 -11.99 12.42
N TYR A 59 0.28 -11.02 11.66
CA TYR A 59 -0.06 -11.23 10.25
C TYR A 59 1.16 -11.65 9.41
N ALA A 60 2.31 -11.00 9.61
CA ALA A 60 3.54 -11.34 8.92
C ALA A 60 3.99 -12.79 9.24
N GLU A 61 3.95 -13.19 10.51
CA GLU A 61 4.31 -14.55 10.93
C GLU A 61 3.37 -15.61 10.37
N VAL A 62 2.05 -15.37 10.42
CA VAL A 62 1.06 -16.29 9.82
C VAL A 62 1.26 -16.39 8.30
N LYS A 63 1.60 -15.28 7.63
CA LYS A 63 1.88 -15.28 6.19
C LYS A 63 3.10 -16.14 5.86
N LYS A 64 4.17 -16.07 6.66
CA LYS A 64 5.36 -16.93 6.51
C LYS A 64 5.02 -18.41 6.67
N GLN A 65 4.30 -18.76 7.74
CA GLN A 65 3.88 -20.15 7.99
C GLN A 65 3.04 -20.72 6.85
N LYS A 66 2.08 -19.93 6.32
CA LYS A 66 1.28 -20.34 5.15
C LYS A 66 2.15 -20.52 3.91
N ALA A 67 3.12 -19.64 3.66
CA ALA A 67 4.03 -19.78 2.53
C ALA A 67 4.87 -21.05 2.63
N GLU A 68 5.39 -21.37 3.81
CA GLU A 68 6.14 -22.61 4.08
C GLU A 68 5.27 -23.86 3.91
N GLY A 69 4.02 -23.83 4.39
CA GLY A 69 3.05 -24.91 4.18
C GLY A 69 2.79 -25.17 2.69
N LEU A 70 2.55 -24.12 1.91
CA LEU A 70 2.37 -24.21 0.46
C LEU A 70 3.61 -24.76 -0.26
N ILE A 71 4.82 -24.42 0.19
CA ILE A 71 6.07 -24.98 -0.37
C ILE A 71 6.20 -26.47 -0.04
N LYS A 72 5.88 -26.87 1.19
CA LYS A 72 5.90 -28.27 1.64
C LYS A 72 4.89 -29.14 0.91
N GLU A 73 3.72 -28.62 0.55
CA GLU A 73 2.72 -29.33 -0.27
C GLU A 73 3.09 -29.43 -1.75
N LYS A 74 3.85 -28.47 -2.29
CA LYS A 74 4.32 -28.50 -3.69
C LYS A 74 5.46 -29.47 -3.94
N LYS A 75 6.39 -29.64 -2.97
CA LYS A 75 7.50 -30.63 -3.05
C LYS A 75 7.04 -32.07 -3.39
N PRO A 76 6.04 -32.67 -2.71
CA PRO A 76 5.57 -34.02 -3.02
C PRO A 76 4.76 -34.11 -4.31
N ARG A 77 4.22 -32.99 -4.84
CA ARG A 77 3.58 -32.97 -6.16
C ARG A 77 4.60 -32.99 -7.30
N GLN A 78 5.73 -32.29 -7.16
CA GLN A 78 6.81 -32.30 -8.15
C GLN A 78 7.57 -33.64 -8.19
N SER A 79 7.80 -34.29 -7.05
CA SER A 79 8.41 -35.62 -7.03
C SER A 79 7.51 -36.74 -7.57
N ARG A 80 6.19 -36.50 -7.69
CA ARG A 80 5.22 -37.43 -8.28
C ARG A 80 5.06 -37.26 -9.80
N ALA A 81 5.50 -36.14 -10.36
CA ALA A 81 5.63 -35.99 -11.81
C ALA A 81 6.89 -36.76 -12.26
N ARG A 82 6.71 -38.03 -12.63
CA ARG A 82 7.80 -38.92 -13.09
C ARG A 82 8.43 -38.35 -14.37
N PRO A 83 9.74 -38.53 -14.61
CA PRO A 83 10.32 -38.26 -15.91
C PRO A 83 9.64 -39.16 -16.94
N ILE A 84 9.11 -38.56 -17.99
CA ILE A 84 8.56 -39.27 -19.14
C ILE A 84 9.75 -40.01 -19.78
N PRO A 85 9.70 -41.35 -19.96
CA PRO A 85 10.75 -42.05 -20.67
C PRO A 85 10.73 -41.56 -22.12
N VAL A 86 11.82 -40.92 -22.55
CA VAL A 86 12.03 -40.61 -23.96
C VAL A 86 12.56 -41.90 -24.59
N GLU A 87 11.71 -42.61 -25.33
CA GLU A 87 12.12 -43.77 -26.13
C GLU A 87 13.04 -43.32 -27.28
N ALA A 88 14.03 -44.16 -27.56
CA ALA A 88 15.15 -43.95 -28.48
C ALA A 88 14.79 -44.15 -29.96
#